data_AF-A0A8D9HQE0-F1
#
_entry.id   AF-A0A8D9HQE0-F1
#
_cell.length_a   1.000
_cell.length_b   1.000
_cell.length_c   1.000
_cell.angle_alpha   90.00
_cell.angle_beta   90.00
_cell.angle_gamma   90.00
#
_symmetry.space_group_name_H-M   'P 1'
#
loop_
_entity.id
_entity.type
_entity.pdbx_description
1 polymer ?
#
loop_
_entity_poly.entity_id
_entity_poly.type
_entity_poly.pdbx_seq_one_letter_code
_entity_poly.pdbx_strand_id
1 'polypeptide(L)'
;MFLTWKIVSYISGGSGGMSSSSFDYCFMAEVTASNLKADKLSLPVAATTCTALNKQCQETILVNKEGNSWTVSLRFSESGGMYYITRGWRKFCLDNRCEVGDIFVFNVVGDGKTTPLMCVCPERKECSELLSKHLSRKSGRRL
;
A
#
# COMPACT_ATOMS: atom_id res chain seq x y z
N MET A 1 -14.35 -16.63 0.00
CA MET A 1 -13.94 -17.35 -1.22
C MET A 1 -13.61 -16.43 -2.41
N PHE A 2 -14.21 -15.24 -2.54
CA PHE A 2 -13.91 -14.29 -3.64
C PHE A 2 -12.59 -13.49 -3.48
N LEU A 3 -12.26 -13.05 -2.26
CA LEU A 3 -11.02 -12.30 -1.98
C LEU A 3 -9.77 -13.12 -2.27
N THR A 4 -9.76 -14.39 -1.85
CA THR A 4 -8.65 -15.33 -2.10
C THR A 4 -8.36 -15.51 -3.59
N TRP A 5 -9.37 -15.52 -4.45
CA TRP A 5 -9.18 -15.66 -5.90
C TRP A 5 -8.64 -14.40 -6.57
N LYS A 6 -9.08 -13.20 -6.13
CA LYS A 6 -8.49 -11.92 -6.60
C LYS A 6 -7.01 -11.82 -6.24
N ILE A 7 -6.64 -12.24 -5.02
CA ILE A 7 -5.26 -12.22 -4.53
C ILE A 7 -4.40 -13.22 -5.31
N VAL A 8 -4.88 -14.46 -5.49
CA VAL A 8 -4.19 -15.48 -6.26
C VAL A 8 -4.01 -15.01 -7.71
N SER A 9 -5.04 -14.48 -8.37
CA SER A 9 -4.95 -13.91 -9.72
C SER A 9 -3.93 -12.76 -9.82
N TYR A 10 -3.89 -11.89 -8.81
CA TYR A 10 -2.95 -10.77 -8.73
C TYR A 10 -1.48 -11.22 -8.57
N ILE A 11 -1.22 -12.26 -7.76
CA ILE A 11 0.12 -12.81 -7.51
C ILE A 11 0.59 -13.73 -8.66
N SER A 12 -0.33 -14.42 -9.35
CA SER A 12 0.02 -15.49 -10.32
C SER A 12 0.49 -15.02 -11.70
N GLY A 13 0.47 -13.72 -12.02
CA GLY A 13 1.08 -13.19 -13.25
C GLY A 13 0.69 -13.90 -14.55
N GLY A 14 -0.57 -14.32 -14.71
CA GLY A 14 -1.02 -15.02 -15.92
C GLY A 14 -1.00 -14.11 -17.15
N SER A 15 -0.09 -14.39 -18.09
CA SER A 15 -0.08 -13.85 -19.46
C SER A 15 -1.25 -14.40 -20.26
N GLY A 16 -2.44 -13.86 -20.01
CA GLY A 16 -3.65 -14.09 -20.78
C GLY A 16 -4.56 -12.91 -20.51
N GLY A 17 -4.95 -12.19 -21.58
CA GLY A 17 -5.61 -10.88 -21.57
C GLY A 17 -6.39 -10.58 -20.28
N MET A 18 -5.78 -9.77 -19.41
CA MET A 18 -6.36 -9.47 -18.11
C MET A 18 -7.58 -8.58 -18.31
N SER A 19 -8.77 -9.14 -18.09
CA SER A 19 -9.91 -8.32 -17.70
C SER A 19 -9.51 -7.54 -16.44
N SER A 20 -9.79 -6.23 -16.45
CA SER A 20 -9.54 -5.26 -15.38
C SER A 20 -9.78 -5.85 -13.98
N SER A 21 -8.73 -6.35 -13.35
CA SER A 21 -8.78 -6.77 -11.95
C SER A 21 -8.82 -5.51 -11.09
N SER A 22 -10.02 -4.96 -10.92
CA SER A 22 -10.33 -3.69 -10.24
C SER A 22 -9.69 -3.64 -8.85
N PHE A 23 -8.59 -2.91 -8.72
CA PHE A 23 -8.11 -2.37 -7.45
C PHE A 23 -8.84 -1.05 -7.22
N ASP A 24 -9.34 -0.82 -6.00
CA ASP A 24 -10.16 0.36 -5.72
C ASP A 24 -9.31 1.63 -5.62
N TYR A 25 -8.04 1.48 -5.23
CA TYR A 25 -7.12 2.59 -5.00
C TYR A 25 -5.67 2.09 -4.97
N CYS A 26 -4.73 2.91 -5.45
CA CYS A 26 -3.31 2.67 -5.31
C CYS A 26 -2.61 3.89 -4.72
N PHE A 27 -1.53 3.67 -3.96
CA PHE A 27 -0.74 4.77 -3.42
C PHE A 27 0.73 4.44 -3.28
N MET A 28 1.54 5.49 -3.27
CA MET A 28 2.98 5.41 -3.05
C MET A 28 3.30 5.57 -1.56
N ALA A 29 4.24 4.77 -1.07
CA ALA A 29 4.79 4.86 0.29
C ALA A 29 6.32 4.89 0.22
N GLU A 30 6.93 5.98 0.68
CA GLU A 30 8.38 6.10 0.83
C GLU A 30 8.78 5.64 2.24
N VAL A 31 9.84 4.83 2.34
CA VAL A 31 10.48 4.47 3.61
C VAL A 31 11.31 5.66 4.07
N THR A 32 10.99 6.21 5.24
CA THR A 32 11.68 7.38 5.79
C THR A 32 12.22 7.06 7.19
N ALA A 33 13.32 7.72 7.57
CA ALA A 33 13.86 7.55 8.92
C ALA A 33 12.81 7.85 10.02
N SER A 34 11.93 8.83 9.78
CA SER A 34 10.87 9.18 10.71
C SER A 34 9.77 8.13 10.80
N ASN A 35 9.32 7.55 9.67
CA ASN A 35 8.28 6.51 9.68
C ASN A 35 8.77 5.18 10.24
N LEU A 36 10.07 4.86 10.06
CA LEU A 36 10.72 3.74 10.73
C LEU A 36 10.82 3.98 12.23
N LYS A 37 11.34 5.13 12.66
CA LYS A 37 11.47 5.49 14.08
C LYS A 37 10.12 5.51 14.82
N ALA A 38 9.07 5.99 14.17
CA ALA A 38 7.73 6.01 14.74
C ALA A 38 6.97 4.68 14.60
N ASP A 39 7.47 3.74 13.79
CA ASP A 39 6.73 2.55 13.34
C ASP A 39 5.32 2.93 12.85
N LYS A 40 5.28 3.94 11.97
CA LYS A 40 4.04 4.57 11.51
C LYS A 40 4.15 5.05 10.07
N LEU A 41 3.32 4.51 9.18
CA LEU A 41 3.16 4.99 7.81
C LEU A 41 1.81 5.67 7.64
N SER A 42 1.80 6.96 7.32
CA SER A 42 0.58 7.69 6.98
C SER A 42 0.19 7.45 5.52
N LEU A 43 -1.07 7.11 5.27
CA LEU A 43 -1.59 6.97 3.91
C LEU A 43 -1.95 8.35 3.34
N PRO A 44 -1.91 8.56 2.00
CA PRO A 44 -2.40 9.82 1.44
C PRO A 44 -3.86 10.06 1.78
N VAL A 45 -4.26 11.33 1.95
CA VAL A 45 -5.66 11.71 2.26
C VAL A 45 -6.65 11.14 1.25
N ALA A 46 -6.24 11.02 -0.02
CA ALA A 46 -7.06 10.40 -1.06
C ALA A 46 -7.44 8.93 -0.78
N ALA A 47 -6.73 8.23 0.11
CA ALA A 47 -7.13 6.89 0.55
C ALA A 47 -8.49 6.89 1.29
N THR A 48 -8.96 8.03 1.79
CA THR A 48 -10.29 8.15 2.41
C THR A 48 -11.46 7.94 1.45
N THR A 49 -11.23 8.03 0.15
CA THR A 49 -12.24 7.72 -0.87
C THR A 49 -12.25 6.24 -1.25
N CYS A 50 -11.31 5.44 -0.75
CA CYS A 50 -11.21 4.02 -1.06
C CYS A 50 -12.29 3.23 -0.32
N THR A 51 -13.21 2.63 -1.07
CA THR A 51 -14.32 1.82 -0.55
C THR A 51 -13.87 0.56 0.20
N ALA A 52 -12.65 0.07 -0.08
CA ALA A 52 -12.07 -1.05 0.63
C ALA A 52 -11.61 -0.68 2.06
N LEU A 53 -11.41 0.61 2.37
CA LEU A 53 -11.01 1.05 3.70
C LEU A 53 -12.22 1.50 4.51
N ASN A 54 -12.31 0.99 5.73
CA ASN A 54 -13.36 1.34 6.68
C ASN A 54 -12.72 1.89 7.96
N LYS A 55 -13.23 3.01 8.48
CA LYS A 55 -12.72 3.65 9.71
C LYS A 55 -12.80 2.73 10.93
N GLN A 56 -13.68 1.74 10.93
CA GLN A 56 -13.83 0.75 12.01
C GLN A 56 -12.78 -0.37 11.94
N CYS A 57 -12.14 -0.58 10.79
CA CYS A 57 -11.06 -1.56 10.66
C CYS A 57 -9.87 -1.13 11.50
N GLN A 58 -9.39 -2.05 12.34
CA GLN A 58 -8.26 -1.79 13.24
C GLN A 58 -6.94 -2.40 12.76
N GLU A 59 -7.00 -3.16 11.66
CA GLU A 59 -5.89 -3.89 11.08
C GLU A 59 -6.01 -3.96 9.56
N THR A 60 -4.88 -4.26 8.92
CA THR A 60 -4.75 -4.58 7.50
C THR A 60 -3.61 -5.56 7.33
N ILE A 61 -3.53 -6.24 6.18
CA ILE A 61 -2.45 -7.14 5.86
C ILE A 61 -1.63 -6.54 4.72
N LEU A 62 -0.34 -6.30 4.97
CA LEU A 62 0.62 -5.93 3.94
C LEU A 62 1.10 -7.19 3.25
N VAL A 63 1.08 -7.21 1.92
CA VAL A 63 1.54 -8.36 1.11
C VAL A 63 2.65 -7.88 0.18
N ASN A 64 3.82 -8.50 0.24
CA ASN A 64 4.95 -8.13 -0.62
C ASN A 64 4.87 -8.79 -2.01
N LYS A 65 5.86 -8.57 -2.87
CA LYS A 65 5.91 -9.11 -4.24
C LYS A 65 6.03 -10.64 -4.25
N GLU A 66 6.66 -11.21 -3.22
CA GLU A 66 6.85 -12.65 -3.02
C GLU A 66 5.62 -13.35 -2.42
N GLY A 67 4.55 -12.60 -2.11
CA GLY A 67 3.33 -13.14 -1.51
C GLY A 67 3.40 -13.36 0.01
N ASN A 68 4.50 -12.97 0.65
CA ASN A 68 4.61 -12.96 2.12
C ASN A 68 3.71 -11.87 2.70
N SER A 69 3.19 -12.11 3.91
CA SER A 69 2.18 -11.25 4.52
C SER A 69 2.51 -10.85 5.95
N TRP A 70 2.15 -9.61 6.31
CA TRP A 70 2.29 -9.06 7.66
C TRP A 70 0.99 -8.39 8.09
N THR A 71 0.40 -8.86 9.19
CA THR A 71 -0.71 -8.17 9.85
C THR A 71 -0.17 -6.95 10.58
N VAL A 72 -0.75 -5.78 10.30
CA VAL A 72 -0.36 -4.49 10.90
C VAL A 72 -1.60 -3.76 11.41
N SER A 73 -1.44 -2.86 12.38
CA SER A 73 -2.58 -2.04 12.82
C SER A 73 -2.89 -0.97 11.78
N LEU A 74 -4.17 -0.81 11.46
CA LEU A 74 -4.70 0.28 10.64
C LEU A 74 -5.56 1.17 11.54
N ARG A 75 -5.38 2.48 11.46
CA ARG A 75 -6.13 3.45 12.26
C ARG A 75 -6.52 4.65 11.41
N PHE A 76 -7.63 5.29 11.79
CA PHE A 76 -8.04 6.58 11.23
C PHE A 76 -7.80 7.68 12.28
N SER A 77 -7.18 8.78 11.88
CA SER A 77 -7.03 9.97 12.71
C SER A 77 -8.13 10.97 12.34
N GLU A 78 -9.07 11.23 13.25
CA GLU A 78 -10.11 12.24 13.02
C GLU A 78 -9.51 13.66 12.92
N SER A 79 -8.47 13.98 13.70
CA SER A 79 -7.78 15.27 13.62
C SER A 79 -6.97 15.43 12.33
N GLY A 80 -6.35 14.35 11.83
CA GLY A 80 -5.55 14.36 10.60
C GLY A 80 -6.36 14.08 9.33
N GLY A 81 -7.62 13.65 9.45
CA GLY A 81 -8.48 13.28 8.32
C GLY A 81 -7.89 12.16 7.45
N MET A 82 -7.07 11.27 8.00
CA MET A 82 -6.30 10.31 7.22
C MET A 82 -6.08 8.98 7.94
N TYR A 83 -5.92 7.93 7.13
CA TYR A 83 -5.50 6.61 7.61
C TYR A 83 -4.01 6.55 7.87
N TYR A 84 -3.61 5.69 8.80
CA TYR A 84 -2.21 5.35 9.02
C TYR A 84 -2.06 3.91 9.50
N ILE A 85 -0.96 3.30 9.08
CA ILE A 85 -0.48 2.02 9.58
C ILE A 85 0.41 2.26 10.79
N THR A 86 0.35 1.38 11.78
CA THR A 86 1.28 1.33 12.90
C THR A 86 1.44 -0.09 13.44
N ARG A 87 2.38 -0.32 14.38
CA ARG A 87 2.62 -1.63 15.00
C ARG A 87 2.89 -2.71 13.95
N GLY A 88 3.93 -2.53 13.14
CA GLY A 88 4.32 -3.52 12.13
C GLY A 88 4.89 -2.95 10.84
N TRP A 89 4.84 -1.63 10.62
CA TRP A 89 5.46 -1.00 9.44
C TRP A 89 6.98 -1.19 9.43
N ARG A 90 7.64 -0.95 10.56
CA ARG A 90 9.08 -1.15 10.73
C ARG A 90 9.46 -2.61 10.50
N LYS A 91 8.68 -3.55 11.05
CA LYS A 91 8.93 -4.99 10.88
C LYS A 91 8.79 -5.40 9.41
N PHE A 92 7.72 -4.94 8.74
CA PHE A 92 7.56 -5.13 7.31
C PHE A 92 8.79 -4.63 6.53
N CYS A 93 9.25 -3.41 6.79
CA CYS A 93 10.43 -2.85 6.11
C CYS A 93 11.70 -3.67 6.39
N LEU A 94 11.92 -4.06 7.66
CA LEU A 94 13.09 -4.83 8.07
C LEU A 94 13.12 -6.22 7.41
N ASP A 95 12.01 -6.95 7.47
CA ASP A 95 11.91 -8.30 6.92
C ASP A 95 12.06 -8.29 5.38
N ASN A 96 11.63 -7.21 4.72
CA ASN A 96 11.83 -6.98 3.28
C ASN A 96 13.15 -6.27 2.94
N ARG A 97 14.07 -6.09 3.90
CA ARG A 97 15.41 -5.49 3.72
C ARG A 97 15.38 -4.11 3.07
N CYS A 98 14.41 -3.29 3.43
CA CYS A 98 14.24 -1.95 2.87
C CYS A 98 15.24 -0.96 3.48
N GLU A 99 15.68 -0.02 2.68
CA GLU A 99 16.50 1.11 3.09
C GLU A 99 15.69 2.42 3.11
N VAL A 100 16.20 3.43 3.82
CA VAL A 100 15.59 4.78 3.80
C VAL A 100 15.69 5.33 2.38
N GLY A 101 14.55 5.75 1.83
CA GLY A 101 14.41 6.22 0.45
C GLY A 101 13.77 5.19 -0.49
N ASP A 102 13.64 3.93 -0.06
CA ASP A 102 12.90 2.93 -0.84
C ASP A 102 11.43 3.31 -0.98
N ILE A 103 10.84 2.93 -2.11
CA ILE A 103 9.47 3.29 -2.44
C ILE A 103 8.67 2.04 -2.79
N PHE A 104 7.49 1.93 -2.17
CA PHE A 104 6.46 0.97 -2.52
C PHE A 104 5.32 1.64 -3.26
N VAL A 105 4.69 0.90 -4.17
CA VAL A 105 3.34 1.21 -4.64
C VAL A 105 2.43 0.12 -4.10
N PHE A 106 1.46 0.48 -3.27
CA PHE A 106 0.48 -0.44 -2.71
C PHE A 106 -0.83 -0.34 -3.47
N ASN A 107 -1.39 -1.48 -3.85
CA ASN A 107 -2.76 -1.63 -4.31
C ASN A 107 -3.64 -2.06 -3.15
N VAL A 108 -4.71 -1.31 -2.89
CA VAL A 108 -5.67 -1.62 -1.83
C VAL A 108 -6.76 -2.51 -2.39
N VAL A 109 -6.96 -3.66 -1.75
CA VAL A 109 -7.95 -4.66 -2.14
C VAL A 109 -8.81 -5.00 -0.93
N GLY A 110 -10.12 -4.93 -1.10
CA GLY A 110 -11.09 -5.25 -0.06
C GLY A 110 -12.52 -5.03 -0.52
N ASP A 111 -13.47 -5.29 0.36
CA ASP A 111 -14.90 -5.08 0.14
C ASP A 111 -15.52 -4.06 1.11
N GLY A 112 -14.67 -3.39 1.91
CA GLY A 112 -15.07 -2.44 2.96
C GLY A 112 -15.70 -3.08 4.20
N LYS A 113 -15.85 -4.41 4.20
CA LYS A 113 -16.49 -5.19 5.27
C LYS A 113 -15.50 -6.09 6.01
N THR A 114 -14.50 -6.59 5.28
CA THR A 114 -13.47 -7.49 5.78
C THR A 114 -12.12 -6.78 5.90
N THR A 115 -11.15 -7.43 6.57
CA THR A 115 -9.79 -6.90 6.72
C THR A 115 -9.18 -6.64 5.32
N PRO A 116 -8.84 -5.38 4.99
CA PRO A 116 -8.32 -5.04 3.68
C PRO A 116 -6.87 -5.51 3.54
N LEU A 117 -6.46 -5.69 2.29
CA LEU A 117 -5.10 -6.02 1.91
C LEU A 117 -4.45 -4.85 1.21
N MET A 118 -3.18 -4.61 1.50
CA MET A 118 -2.34 -3.67 0.77
C MET A 118 -1.21 -4.45 0.12
N CYS A 119 -1.36 -4.74 -1.17
CA CYS A 119 -0.43 -5.56 -1.93
C CYS A 119 0.59 -4.68 -2.65
N VAL A 120 1.88 -4.94 -2.48
CA VAL A 120 2.93 -4.27 -3.25
C VAL A 120 2.71 -4.59 -4.74
N CYS A 121 2.69 -3.55 -5.58
CA CYS A 121 2.68 -3.64 -7.03
C CYS A 121 3.91 -4.44 -7.50
N PRO A 122 3.76 -5.65 -8.06
CA PRO A 122 4.83 -6.20 -8.88
C PRO A 122 4.97 -5.26 -10.07
N GLU A 123 6.17 -4.77 -10.35
CA GLU A 123 6.42 -3.70 -11.31
C GLU A 123 5.66 -3.90 -12.63
N ARG A 124 4.62 -3.09 -12.83
CA ARG A 124 3.95 -2.88 -14.12
C ARG A 124 4.25 -1.46 -14.58
N LYS A 125 4.28 -1.23 -15.89
CA LYS A 125 4.58 0.08 -16.52
C LYS A 125 3.84 1.28 -15.91
N GLU A 126 2.66 1.07 -15.31
CA GLU A 126 1.88 2.09 -14.60
C GLU A 126 2.53 2.57 -13.28
N CYS A 127 3.21 1.69 -12.55
CA CYS A 127 3.94 2.02 -11.32
C CYS A 127 5.18 2.90 -11.65
N SER A 128 5.76 2.74 -12.86
CA SER A 128 6.83 3.61 -13.38
C SER A 128 6.38 5.05 -13.66
N GLU A 129 5.13 5.25 -14.12
CA GLU A 129 4.55 6.59 -14.37
C GLU A 129 4.23 7.36 -13.08
N LEU A 130 3.81 6.66 -12.01
CA LEU A 130 3.64 7.29 -10.70
C LEU A 130 4.99 7.67 -10.07
N LEU A 131 6.00 6.82 -10.22
CA LEU A 131 7.38 7.10 -9.82
C LEU A 131 7.98 8.29 -10.59
N SER A 132 7.80 8.36 -11.91
CA SER A 132 8.28 9.48 -12.74
C SER A 132 7.64 10.82 -12.35
N LYS A 133 6.33 10.82 -12.08
CA LYS A 133 5.60 12.01 -11.58
C LYS A 133 6.03 12.41 -10.17
N HIS A 134 6.35 11.46 -9.30
CA HIS A 134 6.84 11.77 -7.96
C HIS A 134 8.25 12.36 -7.97
N LEU A 135 9.17 11.75 -8.74
CA LEU A 135 10.56 12.21 -8.87
C LEU A 135 10.67 13.59 -9.53
N SER A 136 9.85 13.87 -10.55
CA SER A 136 9.78 15.20 -11.17
C SER A 136 9.30 16.29 -10.20
N ARG A 137 8.32 16.00 -9.34
CA ARG A 137 7.86 16.92 -8.28
C ARG A 137 8.91 17.17 -7.19
N LYS A 138 9.74 16.17 -6.86
CA LYS A 138 10.84 16.29 -5.88
C LYS A 138 11.99 17.12 -6.45
N SER A 139 12.27 17.02 -7.76
CA SER A 139 13.28 17.82 -8.46
C SER A 139 12.91 19.30 -8.58
N GLY A 140 11.61 19.63 -8.70
CA GLY A 140 11.14 21.02 -8.83
C GLY A 140 11.07 21.82 -7.52
N ARG A 141 11.34 21.20 -6.36
CA ARG A 141 11.32 21.86 -5.03
C ARG A 141 12.72 22.20 -4.49
N ARG A 142 13.77 22.08 -5.31
CA ARG A 142 15.08 22.67 -5.03
C ARG A 142 15.19 24.03 -5.69
N LEU A 143 14.65 25.06 -5.03
CA LEU A 143 15.11 26.45 -5.05
C LEU A 143 14.90 27.02 -3.65
#